data_AF-A0A2V8LNL2-F1
#
_entry.id   AF-A0A2V8LNL2-F1
#
_cell.length_a   1.000
_cell.length_b   1.000
_cell.length_c   1.000
_cell.angle_alpha   90.00
_cell.angle_beta   90.00
_cell.angle_gamma   90.00
#
_symmetry.space_group_name_H-M   'P 1'
#
loop_
_entity.id
_entity.type
_entity.pdbx_description
1 polymer ?
#
loop_
_entity_poly.entity_id
_entity_poly.type
_entity_poly.pdbx_seq_one_letter_code
_entity_poly.pdbx_strand_id
1 'polypeptide(L)'
;MLQCSKDGIRKSIINTIMCLGFAVLLSLLAPAGGYAQVDPGIRGGLPGAGQPFSAGLSAGDRAFFNDVGIPQFTQVENVDEDGLGPRFNLDSCAGCHIFPAVGGSSPPTNNPQVMRAPTMAPGNSVPSFLDINGPIREVRFIRHANGTPDGGVHSIFTITGRPDSPTGCAISQPNFSNTSNMIFRIPTPVFGAGLIESITDTVIRRNLNSDPTGLKALFGITGHVNRNGNDGTVTRFGWKAQNKSL
;
A
#
# COMPACT_ATOMS: atom_id res chain seq x y z
N MET A 1 -78.19 24.36 30.03
CA MET A 1 -78.11 23.15 29.18
C MET A 1 -76.78 23.21 28.43
N LEU A 2 -75.87 22.32 28.84
CA LEU A 2 -74.55 21.95 28.28
C LEU A 2 -73.68 22.97 27.53
N GLN A 3 -72.78 23.60 28.29
CA GLN A 3 -71.47 24.04 27.83
C GLN A 3 -70.59 22.80 27.62
N CYS A 4 -70.70 22.14 26.46
CA CYS A 4 -69.98 20.89 26.20
C CYS A 4 -68.67 21.12 25.42
N SER A 5 -67.55 20.89 26.12
CA SER A 5 -66.36 20.21 25.60
C SER A 5 -65.70 20.74 24.31
N LYS A 6 -65.18 21.98 24.33
CA LYS A 6 -64.12 22.38 23.37
C LYS A 6 -62.70 22.00 23.84
N ASP A 7 -62.51 21.78 25.15
CA ASP A 7 -61.19 21.49 25.73
C ASP A 7 -60.71 20.04 25.51
N GLY A 8 -61.62 19.07 25.32
CA GLY A 8 -61.26 17.67 25.09
C GLY A 8 -60.63 17.41 23.73
N ILE A 9 -61.11 18.08 22.68
CA ILE A 9 -60.63 17.88 21.30
C ILE A 9 -59.23 18.46 21.10
N ARG A 10 -58.94 19.63 21.70
CA ARG A 10 -57.59 20.23 21.67
C ARG A 10 -56.55 19.38 22.40
N LYS A 11 -56.89 18.80 23.56
CA LYS A 11 -55.99 17.91 24.30
C LYS A 11 -55.73 16.59 23.55
N SER A 12 -56.73 16.04 22.87
CA SER A 12 -56.58 14.83 22.06
C SER A 12 -55.66 15.04 20.85
N ILE A 13 -55.77 16.15 20.14
CA ILE A 13 -54.93 16.43 18.96
C ILE A 13 -53.47 16.69 19.37
N ILE A 14 -53.25 17.39 20.48
CA ILE A 14 -51.90 17.65 21.01
C ILE A 14 -51.23 16.33 21.46
N ASN A 15 -51.96 15.45 22.15
CA ASN A 15 -51.42 14.15 22.56
C ASN A 15 -51.10 13.23 21.36
N THR A 16 -51.91 13.25 20.30
CA THR A 16 -51.66 12.46 19.09
C THR A 16 -50.46 12.99 18.30
N ILE A 17 -50.30 14.31 18.14
CA ILE A 17 -49.14 14.92 17.48
C ILE A 17 -47.85 14.68 18.30
N MET A 18 -47.93 14.75 19.63
CA MET A 18 -46.79 14.50 20.51
C MET A 18 -46.37 13.03 20.49
N CYS A 19 -47.31 12.08 20.42
CA CYS A 19 -47.02 10.65 20.28
C CYS A 19 -46.43 10.29 18.89
N LEU A 20 -46.94 10.90 17.81
CA LEU A 20 -46.39 10.74 16.46
C LEU A 20 -44.99 11.34 16.35
N GLY A 21 -44.76 12.52 16.95
CA GLY A 21 -43.44 13.15 17.02
C GLY A 21 -42.43 12.30 17.80
N PHE A 22 -42.85 11.70 18.92
CA PHE A 22 -42.00 10.83 19.73
C PHE A 22 -41.68 9.49 19.04
N ALA A 23 -42.65 8.92 18.31
CA ALA A 23 -42.44 7.69 17.53
C ALA A 23 -41.49 7.92 16.33
N VAL A 24 -41.61 9.06 15.65
CA VAL A 24 -40.68 9.45 14.56
C VAL A 24 -39.27 9.70 15.11
N LEU A 25 -39.15 10.38 16.26
CA LEU A 25 -37.87 10.62 16.92
C LEU A 25 -37.20 9.31 17.42
N LEU A 26 -37.99 8.35 17.91
CA LEU A 26 -37.47 7.01 18.29
C LEU A 26 -37.03 6.19 17.08
N SER A 27 -37.72 6.31 15.93
CA SER A 27 -37.30 5.64 14.69
C SER A 27 -36.02 6.24 14.07
N LEU A 28 -35.73 7.52 14.35
CA LEU A 28 -34.47 8.19 14.00
C LEU A 28 -33.32 7.86 14.98
N LEU A 29 -33.65 7.29 16.15
CA LEU A 29 -32.71 6.81 17.17
C LEU A 29 -32.42 5.32 17.06
N ALA A 30 -32.92 4.63 16.02
CA ALA A 30 -32.41 3.31 15.69
C ALA A 30 -30.90 3.46 15.48
N PRO A 31 -30.03 2.89 16.33
CA PRO A 31 -28.63 2.84 16.01
C PRO A 31 -28.59 2.09 14.69
N ALA A 32 -28.18 2.77 13.62
CA ALA A 32 -27.64 2.08 12.47
C ALA A 32 -26.51 1.26 13.07
N GLY A 33 -26.80 -0.01 13.38
CA GLY A 33 -25.83 -0.95 13.89
C GLY A 33 -24.77 -0.96 12.82
N GLY A 34 -23.69 -0.22 13.06
CA GLY A 34 -22.54 -0.22 12.18
C GLY A 34 -22.09 -1.66 12.19
N TYR A 35 -22.40 -2.39 11.12
CA TYR A 35 -21.78 -3.68 10.90
C TYR A 35 -20.29 -3.37 10.96
N ALA A 36 -19.63 -3.89 11.99
CA ALA A 36 -18.18 -3.82 12.07
C ALA A 36 -17.67 -4.35 10.73
N GLN A 37 -16.73 -3.63 10.11
CA GLN A 37 -16.17 -4.12 8.85
C GLN A 37 -15.52 -5.47 9.12
N VAL A 38 -16.11 -6.52 8.55
CA VAL A 38 -15.51 -7.84 8.50
C VAL A 38 -14.68 -7.87 7.24
N ASP A 39 -13.36 -7.95 7.40
CA ASP A 39 -12.47 -8.24 6.29
C ASP A 39 -12.83 -9.63 5.75
N PRO A 40 -13.26 -9.77 4.48
CA PRO A 40 -13.56 -11.08 3.89
C PRO A 40 -12.32 -11.98 3.76
N GLY A 41 -11.14 -11.46 4.11
CA GLY A 41 -9.86 -12.15 4.00
C GLY A 41 -9.30 -12.06 2.59
N ILE A 42 -8.33 -12.92 2.31
CA ILE A 42 -7.63 -12.93 1.03
C ILE A 42 -8.62 -13.27 -0.09
N ARG A 43 -8.62 -12.44 -1.14
CA ARG A 43 -9.40 -12.68 -2.34
C ARG A 43 -9.04 -14.05 -2.95
N GLY A 44 -10.02 -14.94 -3.04
CA GLY A 44 -9.91 -16.21 -3.78
C GLY A 44 -10.14 -16.05 -5.30
N GLY A 45 -9.94 -17.16 -6.02
CA GLY A 45 -10.17 -17.25 -7.47
C GLY A 45 -8.97 -16.84 -8.32
N LEU A 46 -9.17 -16.80 -9.64
CA LEU A 46 -8.12 -16.44 -10.59
C LEU A 46 -7.71 -14.95 -10.44
N PRO A 47 -6.44 -14.60 -10.74
CA PRO A 47 -5.99 -13.22 -10.75
C PRO A 47 -6.86 -12.36 -11.68
N GLY A 48 -7.36 -11.24 -11.17
CA GLY A 48 -8.07 -10.25 -11.98
C GLY A 48 -7.18 -9.14 -12.54
N ALA A 49 -5.87 -9.21 -12.29
CA ALA A 49 -4.86 -8.23 -12.67
C ALA A 49 -3.51 -8.92 -12.91
N GLY A 50 -2.53 -8.18 -13.44
CA GLY A 50 -1.17 -8.66 -13.74
C GLY A 50 -0.97 -9.05 -15.21
N GLN A 51 -2.02 -9.05 -16.02
CA GLN A 51 -1.95 -9.18 -17.47
C GLN A 51 -1.97 -7.79 -18.13
N PRO A 52 -1.41 -7.65 -19.35
CA PRO A 52 -1.53 -6.41 -20.10
C PRO A 52 -3.01 -6.18 -20.45
N PHE A 53 -3.40 -4.92 -20.67
CA PHE A 53 -4.78 -4.63 -21.09
C PHE A 53 -5.13 -5.36 -22.38
N SER A 54 -6.33 -5.96 -22.41
CA SER A 54 -6.82 -6.72 -23.56
C SER A 54 -7.11 -5.85 -24.79
N ALA A 55 -7.29 -4.55 -24.59
CA ALA A 55 -7.55 -3.56 -25.63
C ALA A 55 -6.78 -2.26 -25.36
N GLY A 56 -6.58 -1.45 -26.39
CA GLY A 56 -5.92 -0.14 -26.27
C GLY A 56 -4.40 -0.18 -26.24
N LEU A 57 -3.78 -1.36 -26.32
CA LEU A 57 -2.34 -1.54 -26.47
C LEU A 57 -1.97 -1.80 -27.93
N SER A 58 -0.88 -1.19 -28.40
CA SER A 58 -0.29 -1.56 -29.68
C SER A 58 0.34 -2.96 -29.61
N ALA A 59 0.65 -3.54 -30.78
CA ALA A 59 1.41 -4.78 -30.83
C ALA A 59 2.78 -4.64 -30.15
N GLY A 60 3.42 -3.48 -30.28
CA GLY A 60 4.70 -3.16 -29.63
C GLY A 60 4.58 -3.09 -28.11
N ASP A 61 3.54 -2.46 -27.57
CA ASP A 61 3.34 -2.37 -26.11
C ASP A 61 3.14 -3.76 -25.49
N ARG A 62 2.37 -4.62 -26.17
CA ARG A 62 2.14 -5.99 -25.72
C ARG A 62 3.40 -6.85 -25.81
N ALA A 63 4.19 -6.70 -26.86
CA ALA A 63 5.50 -7.37 -26.97
C ALA A 63 6.45 -6.88 -25.87
N PHE A 64 6.57 -5.58 -25.67
CA PHE A 64 7.40 -5.01 -24.61
C PHE A 64 6.99 -5.52 -23.21
N PHE A 65 5.70 -5.56 -22.91
CA PHE A 65 5.21 -6.10 -21.64
C PHE A 65 5.65 -7.56 -21.44
N ASN A 66 5.43 -8.43 -22.44
CA ASN A 66 5.66 -9.87 -22.32
C ASN A 66 7.14 -10.25 -22.43
N ASP A 67 7.88 -9.60 -23.33
CA ASP A 67 9.22 -10.01 -23.75
C ASP A 67 10.33 -9.22 -23.04
N VAL A 68 10.00 -8.09 -22.41
CA VAL A 68 10.95 -7.25 -21.66
C VAL A 68 10.49 -7.04 -20.22
N GLY A 69 9.27 -6.52 -20.03
CA GLY A 69 8.77 -6.13 -18.70
C GLY A 69 8.66 -7.31 -17.73
N ILE A 70 7.99 -8.39 -18.14
CA ILE A 70 7.86 -9.59 -17.30
C ILE A 70 9.22 -10.27 -17.04
N PRO A 71 10.10 -10.52 -18.03
CA PRO A 71 11.43 -11.05 -17.80
C PRO A 71 12.25 -10.20 -16.83
N GLN A 72 12.32 -8.87 -17.04
CA GLN A 72 13.06 -7.98 -16.15
C GLN A 72 12.51 -8.03 -14.72
N PHE A 73 11.18 -8.01 -14.57
CA PHE A 73 10.55 -8.02 -13.25
C PHE A 73 10.74 -9.36 -12.52
N THR A 74 10.95 -10.45 -13.25
CA THR A 74 11.13 -11.81 -12.71
C THR A 74 12.57 -12.25 -12.59
N GLN A 75 13.50 -11.47 -13.14
CA GLN A 75 14.94 -11.74 -13.08
C GLN A 75 15.40 -11.89 -11.63
N VAL A 76 16.36 -12.80 -11.43
CA VAL A 76 17.14 -12.89 -10.21
C VAL A 76 18.36 -12.00 -10.39
N GLU A 77 18.48 -10.99 -9.53
CA GLU A 77 19.51 -9.96 -9.61
C GLU A 77 20.80 -10.44 -8.94
N ASN A 78 21.92 -10.30 -9.64
CA ASN A 78 23.26 -10.56 -9.11
C ASN A 78 23.95 -9.27 -8.63
N VAL A 79 25.01 -9.43 -7.85
CA VAL A 79 25.75 -8.31 -7.25
C VAL A 79 26.61 -7.58 -8.27
N ASP A 80 27.24 -8.33 -9.16
CA ASP A 80 28.24 -7.88 -10.14
C ASP A 80 27.64 -7.30 -11.42
N GLU A 81 26.55 -7.89 -11.90
CA GLU A 81 25.94 -7.53 -13.20
C GLU A 81 24.70 -6.63 -13.04
N ASP A 82 23.82 -6.93 -12.09
CA ASP A 82 22.47 -6.36 -12.06
C ASP A 82 22.27 -5.27 -10.99
N GLY A 83 23.22 -5.13 -10.08
CA GLY A 83 23.17 -4.09 -9.05
C GLY A 83 22.24 -4.41 -7.87
N LEU A 84 22.14 -5.68 -7.46
CA LEU A 84 21.45 -6.10 -6.22
C LEU A 84 21.87 -5.26 -5.00
N GLY A 85 23.13 -4.80 -5.01
CA GLY A 85 23.69 -3.93 -4.00
C GLY A 85 24.12 -4.69 -2.73
N PRO A 86 24.83 -4.02 -1.80
CA PRO A 86 25.41 -4.69 -0.64
C PRO A 86 24.37 -5.19 0.37
N ARG A 87 23.17 -4.60 0.37
CA ARG A 87 22.10 -4.91 1.33
C ARG A 87 20.76 -4.97 0.60
N PHE A 88 20.04 -6.07 0.77
CA PHE A 88 18.80 -6.33 0.02
C PHE A 88 17.77 -7.06 0.91
N ASN A 89 16.50 -7.02 0.50
CA ASN A 89 15.41 -7.74 1.17
C ASN A 89 15.04 -9.04 0.44
N LEU A 90 15.29 -9.08 -0.87
CA LEU A 90 15.14 -10.22 -1.77
C LEU A 90 15.94 -9.95 -3.05
N ASP A 91 16.21 -10.98 -3.84
CA ASP A 91 17.02 -10.93 -5.07
C ASP A 91 16.19 -10.91 -6.36
N SER A 92 14.90 -10.57 -6.28
CA SER A 92 14.02 -10.43 -7.45
C SER A 92 12.78 -9.60 -7.11
N CYS A 93 12.35 -8.72 -8.02
CA CYS A 93 11.13 -7.93 -7.85
C CYS A 93 9.88 -8.82 -7.72
N ALA A 94 9.75 -9.80 -8.62
CA ALA A 94 8.71 -10.80 -8.60
C ALA A 94 8.81 -11.77 -7.43
N GLY A 95 9.91 -11.78 -6.66
CA GLY A 95 9.91 -12.54 -5.42
C GLY A 95 8.99 -11.90 -4.38
N CYS A 96 8.96 -10.56 -4.28
CA CYS A 96 8.11 -9.85 -3.33
C CYS A 96 6.70 -9.56 -3.85
N HIS A 97 6.58 -9.34 -5.17
CA HIS A 97 5.38 -8.85 -5.83
C HIS A 97 4.80 -9.91 -6.76
N ILE A 98 4.25 -11.00 -6.22
CA ILE A 98 3.90 -12.20 -7.00
C ILE A 98 2.46 -12.67 -6.85
N PHE A 99 1.74 -12.17 -5.84
CA PHE A 99 0.43 -12.73 -5.50
C PHE A 99 -0.70 -11.71 -5.70
N PRO A 100 -1.79 -12.08 -6.40
CA PRO A 100 -2.07 -13.39 -6.98
C PRO A 100 -1.39 -13.62 -8.36
N ALA A 101 -0.72 -12.61 -8.92
CA ALA A 101 0.08 -12.70 -10.14
C ALA A 101 1.33 -11.80 -10.03
N VAL A 102 2.29 -11.96 -10.96
CA VAL A 102 3.47 -11.09 -11.09
C VAL A 102 3.05 -9.62 -11.13
N GLY A 103 3.62 -8.80 -10.23
CA GLY A 103 3.20 -7.42 -9.95
C GLY A 103 2.22 -7.27 -8.78
N GLY A 104 1.90 -8.37 -8.09
CA GLY A 104 1.00 -8.40 -6.94
C GLY A 104 1.65 -8.01 -5.61
N SER A 105 1.03 -8.43 -4.51
CA SER A 105 1.58 -8.32 -3.15
C SER A 105 2.31 -9.60 -2.74
N SER A 106 2.61 -9.71 -1.44
CA SER A 106 3.20 -10.92 -0.84
C SER A 106 2.32 -12.16 -1.04
N PRO A 107 2.93 -13.33 -1.30
CA PRO A 107 2.22 -14.60 -1.28
C PRO A 107 1.77 -14.95 0.15
N PRO A 108 0.63 -15.67 0.31
CA PRO A 108 0.10 -16.03 1.62
C PRO A 108 0.90 -17.14 2.31
N THR A 109 1.66 -17.92 1.54
CA THR A 109 2.51 -19.02 2.01
C THR A 109 3.80 -19.03 1.19
N ASN A 110 4.76 -19.85 1.60
CA ASN A 110 6.05 -19.99 0.94
C ASN A 110 6.80 -18.66 0.84
N ASN A 111 6.84 -17.92 1.95
CA ASN A 111 7.54 -16.64 2.04
C ASN A 111 8.96 -16.75 1.43
N PRO A 112 9.23 -16.06 0.32
CA PRO A 112 10.49 -16.22 -0.39
C PRO A 112 11.68 -15.71 0.41
N GLN A 113 11.49 -14.77 1.35
CA GLN A 113 12.57 -14.34 2.24
C GLN A 113 13.03 -15.47 3.17
N VAL A 114 12.19 -16.45 3.45
CA VAL A 114 12.55 -17.64 4.24
C VAL A 114 13.08 -18.74 3.30
N MET A 115 12.36 -19.02 2.21
CA MET A 115 12.71 -20.11 1.30
C MET A 115 14.03 -19.90 0.56
N ARG A 116 14.30 -18.66 0.14
CA ARG A 116 15.47 -18.32 -0.68
C ARG A 116 16.68 -17.93 0.15
N ALA A 117 16.53 -17.62 1.43
CA ALA A 117 17.62 -17.14 2.27
C ALA A 117 18.90 -18.00 2.18
N PRO A 118 18.83 -19.35 2.25
CA PRO A 118 20.02 -20.19 2.18
C PRO A 118 20.80 -20.07 0.86
N THR A 119 20.10 -19.78 -0.24
CA THR A 119 20.71 -19.66 -1.57
C THR A 119 21.10 -18.23 -1.90
N MET A 120 20.25 -17.25 -1.59
CA MET A 120 20.47 -15.85 -1.95
C MET A 120 21.38 -15.12 -0.97
N ALA A 121 21.46 -15.57 0.28
CA ALA A 121 22.18 -14.89 1.36
C ALA A 121 22.86 -15.90 2.31
N PRO A 122 23.76 -16.78 1.82
CA PRO A 122 24.30 -17.90 2.58
C PRO A 122 25.09 -17.50 3.85
N GLY A 123 25.65 -16.30 3.92
CA GLY A 123 26.32 -15.79 5.12
C GLY A 123 25.40 -15.10 6.14
N ASN A 124 24.08 -15.20 5.95
CA ASN A 124 23.08 -14.49 6.73
C ASN A 124 22.18 -15.46 7.50
N SER A 125 21.59 -14.98 8.59
CA SER A 125 20.51 -15.68 9.30
C SER A 125 19.15 -15.10 8.91
N VAL A 126 18.13 -15.95 8.87
CA VAL A 126 16.73 -15.52 8.72
C VAL A 126 16.25 -14.93 10.06
N PRO A 127 15.82 -13.66 10.12
CA PRO A 127 15.32 -13.07 11.36
C PRO A 127 14.04 -13.75 11.85
N SER A 128 13.86 -13.81 13.17
CA SER A 128 12.73 -14.49 13.83
C SER A 128 11.35 -13.89 13.53
N PHE A 129 11.29 -12.67 12.99
CA PHE A 129 10.04 -12.05 12.57
C PHE A 129 9.56 -12.49 11.19
N LEU A 130 10.37 -13.26 10.45
CA LEU A 130 9.97 -13.88 9.19
C LEU A 130 9.48 -15.30 9.46
N ASP A 131 8.31 -15.61 8.92
CA ASP A 131 7.70 -16.93 8.98
C ASP A 131 7.39 -17.41 7.57
N ILE A 132 7.51 -18.72 7.34
CA ILE A 132 7.29 -19.33 6.02
C ILE A 132 5.85 -19.14 5.50
N ASN A 133 4.88 -19.09 6.42
CA ASN A 133 3.47 -18.80 6.15
C ASN A 133 3.09 -17.38 6.59
N GLY A 134 4.09 -16.55 6.89
CA GLY A 134 3.92 -15.14 7.21
C GLY A 134 4.10 -14.24 5.99
N PRO A 135 3.70 -12.96 6.07
CA PRO A 135 3.90 -12.01 5.00
C PRO A 135 5.40 -11.73 4.80
N ILE A 136 5.75 -11.32 3.58
CA ILE A 136 7.04 -10.69 3.32
C ILE A 136 7.10 -9.39 4.12
N ARG A 137 8.26 -9.12 4.74
CA ARG A 137 8.46 -7.94 5.58
C ARG A 137 9.68 -7.16 5.11
N GLU A 138 9.52 -5.86 5.02
CA GLU A 138 10.58 -4.88 5.10
C GLU A 138 10.56 -4.27 6.51
N VAL A 139 11.73 -4.00 7.08
CA VAL A 139 11.83 -3.49 8.44
C VAL A 139 12.34 -2.06 8.47
N ARG A 140 11.72 -1.26 9.34
CA ARG A 140 12.19 0.06 9.74
C ARG A 140 12.54 0.05 11.21
N PHE A 141 13.63 0.70 11.56
CA PHE A 141 13.96 0.93 12.96
C PHE A 141 13.33 2.23 13.45
N ILE A 142 12.79 2.21 14.67
CA ILE A 142 12.20 3.39 15.29
C ILE A 142 13.32 4.34 15.74
N ARG A 143 14.37 3.77 16.35
CA ARG A 143 15.54 4.49 16.85
C ARG A 143 16.85 3.82 16.43
N HIS A 144 17.88 4.64 16.32
CA HIS A 144 19.26 4.19 16.23
C HIS A 144 19.75 3.67 17.58
N ALA A 145 20.92 3.03 17.60
CA ALA A 145 21.54 2.51 18.82
C ALA A 145 21.84 3.61 19.87
N ASN A 146 22.10 4.84 19.43
CA ASN A 146 22.32 6.01 20.30
C ASN A 146 21.02 6.64 20.83
N GLY A 147 19.85 6.07 20.52
CA GLY A 147 18.55 6.53 20.99
C GLY A 147 17.91 7.65 20.16
N THR A 148 18.59 8.20 19.15
CA THR A 148 17.98 9.19 18.26
C THR A 148 16.97 8.53 17.30
N PRO A 149 15.94 9.25 16.82
CA PRO A 149 15.02 8.71 15.82
C PRO A 149 15.77 8.23 14.57
N ASP A 150 15.39 7.07 14.05
CA ASP A 150 15.93 6.49 12.81
C ASP A 150 14.89 6.67 11.68
N GLY A 151 13.80 5.91 11.74
CA GLY A 151 12.71 5.96 10.77
C GLY A 151 13.06 5.43 9.37
N GLY A 152 14.33 5.07 9.16
CA GLY A 152 14.87 4.50 7.94
C GLY A 152 14.50 3.04 7.75
N VAL A 153 14.54 2.60 6.50
CA VAL A 153 14.43 1.20 6.11
C VAL A 153 15.79 0.53 6.26
N HIS A 154 15.78 -0.67 6.84
CA HIS A 154 16.98 -1.50 7.00
C HIS A 154 16.79 -2.80 6.22
N SER A 155 17.63 -3.05 5.22
CA SER A 155 17.53 -4.31 4.46
C SER A 155 17.92 -5.50 5.34
N ILE A 156 17.23 -6.62 5.13
CA ILE A 156 17.32 -7.80 5.99
C ILE A 156 18.60 -8.61 5.74
N PHE A 157 18.99 -8.73 4.48
CA PHE A 157 20.12 -9.55 4.06
C PHE A 157 21.27 -8.68 3.55
N THR A 158 22.46 -9.24 3.60
CA THR A 158 23.67 -8.69 2.99
C THR A 158 24.28 -9.66 2.00
N ILE A 159 25.15 -9.16 1.13
CA ILE A 159 25.85 -9.99 0.14
C ILE A 159 26.95 -10.88 0.75
N THR A 160 27.20 -10.80 2.06
CA THR A 160 28.22 -11.59 2.73
C THR A 160 27.99 -13.09 2.51
N GLY A 161 29.04 -13.77 2.05
CA GLY A 161 29.03 -15.21 1.74
C GLY A 161 28.53 -15.56 0.35
N ARG A 162 28.00 -14.62 -0.44
CA ARG A 162 27.60 -14.90 -1.82
C ARG A 162 28.83 -15.08 -2.73
N PRO A 163 28.75 -15.96 -3.75
CA PRO A 163 29.86 -16.21 -4.68
C PRO A 163 30.19 -15.03 -5.60
N ASP A 164 29.21 -14.17 -5.89
CA ASP A 164 29.31 -12.95 -6.69
C ASP A 164 29.65 -11.70 -5.85
N SER A 165 29.95 -11.87 -4.55
CA SER A 165 30.34 -10.75 -3.70
C SER A 165 31.81 -10.33 -3.94
N PRO A 166 32.12 -9.02 -3.87
CA PRO A 166 33.51 -8.56 -4.00
C PRO A 166 34.42 -9.19 -2.94
N THR A 167 35.64 -9.57 -3.35
CA THR A 167 36.63 -10.17 -2.44
C THR A 167 36.85 -9.32 -1.20
N GLY A 168 36.70 -9.94 -0.02
CA GLY A 168 36.88 -9.28 1.28
C GLY A 168 35.66 -8.54 1.79
N CYS A 169 34.50 -8.61 1.13
CA CYS A 169 33.25 -8.05 1.65
C CYS A 169 32.82 -8.79 2.94
N ALA A 170 32.73 -8.05 4.06
CA ALA A 170 32.41 -8.60 5.39
C ALA A 170 31.36 -7.75 6.12
N ILE A 171 30.37 -7.23 5.40
CA ILE A 171 29.32 -6.39 5.99
C ILE A 171 28.38 -7.22 6.87
N SER A 172 28.02 -6.70 8.03
CA SER A 172 27.11 -7.34 8.96
C SER A 172 25.64 -7.08 8.61
N GLN A 173 24.79 -8.06 8.91
CA GLN A 173 23.35 -7.85 8.99
C GLN A 173 23.03 -6.84 10.09
N PRO A 174 21.99 -6.00 9.92
CA PRO A 174 21.46 -5.20 11.02
C PRO A 174 21.03 -6.08 12.19
N ASN A 175 21.11 -5.54 13.41
CA ASN A 175 20.70 -6.27 14.61
C ASN A 175 19.17 -6.26 14.75
N PHE A 176 18.54 -7.41 14.51
CA PHE A 176 17.09 -7.61 14.59
C PHE A 176 16.59 -8.18 15.94
N SER A 177 17.41 -8.19 16.98
CA SER A 177 17.05 -8.76 18.29
C SER A 177 16.00 -7.96 19.07
N ASN A 178 15.92 -6.64 18.86
CA ASN A 178 14.99 -5.77 19.60
C ASN A 178 13.67 -5.57 18.82
N THR A 179 12.69 -6.44 19.07
CA THR A 179 11.37 -6.38 18.44
C THR A 179 10.57 -5.13 18.77
N SER A 180 10.82 -4.49 19.91
CA SER A 180 10.16 -3.24 20.28
C SER A 180 10.62 -2.03 19.45
N ASN A 181 11.77 -2.15 18.76
CA ASN A 181 12.35 -1.10 17.92
C ASN A 181 12.10 -1.31 16.42
N MET A 182 11.16 -2.18 16.05
CA MET A 182 10.91 -2.54 14.64
C MET A 182 9.48 -2.20 14.23
N ILE A 183 9.34 -1.62 13.03
CA ILE A 183 8.08 -1.44 12.33
C ILE A 183 8.19 -2.17 11.00
N PHE A 184 7.16 -2.94 10.64
CA PHE A 184 7.16 -3.72 9.41
C PHE A 184 6.32 -3.07 8.31
N ARG A 185 6.77 -3.26 7.07
CA ARG A 185 6.01 -2.96 5.85
C ARG A 185 5.85 -4.24 5.04
N ILE A 186 4.73 -4.36 4.34
CA ILE A 186 4.45 -5.46 3.43
C ILE A 186 4.42 -4.93 1.98
N PRO A 187 4.93 -5.71 1.01
CA PRO A 187 4.80 -5.39 -0.41
C PRO A 187 3.36 -5.10 -0.83
N THR A 188 3.14 -3.94 -1.44
CA THR A 188 1.88 -3.58 -2.08
C THR A 188 1.85 -4.06 -3.53
N PRO A 189 0.68 -4.32 -4.14
CA PRO A 189 0.63 -4.56 -5.57
C PRO A 189 1.11 -3.34 -6.36
N VAL A 190 1.80 -3.58 -7.47
CA VAL A 190 2.34 -2.56 -8.40
C VAL A 190 1.58 -2.54 -9.74
N PHE A 191 0.45 -3.26 -9.83
CA PHE A 191 -0.39 -3.26 -11.03
C PHE A 191 -0.75 -1.84 -11.48
N GLY A 192 -0.41 -1.50 -12.73
CA GLY A 192 -0.70 -0.19 -13.31
C GLY A 192 0.11 0.98 -12.74
N ALA A 193 1.04 0.75 -11.81
CA ALA A 193 1.83 1.83 -11.22
C ALA A 193 2.69 2.57 -12.27
N GLY A 194 3.19 1.85 -13.29
CA GLY A 194 3.86 2.48 -14.43
C GLY A 194 2.96 3.43 -15.25
N LEU A 195 1.65 3.17 -15.31
CA LEU A 195 0.71 4.10 -15.94
C LEU A 195 0.54 5.37 -15.11
N ILE A 196 0.49 5.24 -13.77
CA ILE A 196 0.48 6.38 -12.87
C ILE A 196 1.78 7.18 -12.98
N GLU A 197 2.91 6.50 -13.11
CA GLU A 197 4.20 7.12 -13.32
C GLU A 197 4.28 7.90 -14.64
N SER A 198 3.61 7.41 -15.69
CA SER A 198 3.55 8.08 -16.99
C SER A 198 2.74 9.39 -16.99
N ILE A 199 1.95 9.66 -15.93
CA ILE A 199 1.19 10.90 -15.81
C ILE A 199 2.15 12.07 -15.59
N THR A 200 2.19 12.98 -16.57
CA THR A 200 3.09 14.12 -16.51
C THR A 200 2.72 15.10 -15.39
N ASP A 201 3.74 15.76 -14.83
CA ASP A 201 3.57 16.85 -13.86
C ASP A 201 2.58 17.93 -14.34
N THR A 202 2.63 18.26 -15.63
CA THR A 202 1.73 19.25 -16.25
C THR A 202 0.27 18.79 -16.19
N VAL A 203 0.00 17.51 -16.46
CA VAL A 203 -1.35 16.94 -16.36
C VAL A 203 -1.83 16.97 -14.91
N ILE A 204 -0.98 16.59 -13.95
CA ILE A 204 -1.35 16.62 -12.52
C ILE A 204 -1.72 18.05 -12.09
N ARG A 205 -0.89 19.05 -12.43
CA ARG A 205 -1.15 20.46 -12.09
C ARG A 205 -2.40 21.00 -12.80
N ARG A 206 -2.62 20.63 -14.06
CA ARG A 206 -3.83 21.02 -14.80
C ARG A 206 -5.08 20.44 -14.13
N ASN A 207 -5.06 19.17 -13.73
CA ASN A 207 -6.18 18.52 -13.03
C ASN A 207 -6.43 19.13 -11.64
N LEU A 208 -5.36 19.50 -10.91
CA LEU A 208 -5.49 20.23 -9.65
C LEU A 208 -6.27 21.54 -9.83
N ASN A 209 -5.91 22.32 -10.85
CA ASN A 209 -6.50 23.62 -11.17
C ASN A 209 -7.85 23.54 -11.90
N SER A 210 -8.27 22.35 -12.36
CA SER A 210 -9.52 22.18 -13.10
C SER A 210 -10.73 22.27 -12.17
N ASP A 211 -11.64 23.20 -12.43
CA ASP A 211 -12.92 23.34 -11.73
C ASP A 211 -14.06 23.67 -12.71
N PRO A 212 -14.40 22.75 -13.64
CA PRO A 212 -15.32 23.03 -14.73
C PRO A 212 -16.74 23.36 -14.26
N THR A 213 -17.13 22.88 -13.07
CA THR A 213 -18.46 23.12 -12.50
C THR A 213 -18.46 24.18 -11.39
N GLY A 214 -17.30 24.77 -11.05
CA GLY A 214 -17.17 25.72 -9.95
C GLY A 214 -17.37 25.14 -8.54
N LEU A 215 -17.44 23.80 -8.41
CA LEU A 215 -17.75 23.16 -7.14
C LEU A 215 -16.57 23.23 -6.17
N LYS A 216 -15.32 23.19 -6.67
CA LYS A 216 -14.16 23.35 -5.79
C LYS A 216 -14.17 24.74 -5.17
N ALA A 217 -14.39 25.77 -5.98
CA ALA A 217 -14.50 27.14 -5.51
C ALA A 217 -15.68 27.31 -4.52
N LEU A 218 -16.86 26.75 -4.84
CA LEU A 218 -18.05 26.84 -3.99
C LEU A 218 -17.82 26.25 -2.58
N PHE A 219 -17.11 25.12 -2.48
CA PHE A 219 -16.80 24.48 -1.21
C PHE A 219 -15.47 24.91 -0.59
N GLY A 220 -14.77 25.89 -1.19
CA GLY A 220 -13.45 26.34 -0.72
C GLY A 220 -12.36 25.26 -0.80
N ILE A 221 -12.54 24.25 -1.64
CA ILE A 221 -11.59 23.14 -1.81
C ILE A 221 -10.39 23.65 -2.61
N THR A 222 -9.23 23.64 -1.97
CA THR A 222 -7.94 23.96 -2.59
C THR A 222 -6.91 22.89 -2.24
N GLY A 223 -5.79 22.86 -2.96
CA GLY A 223 -4.75 21.88 -2.72
C GLY A 223 -3.42 22.27 -3.34
N HIS A 224 -2.38 21.51 -3.01
CA HIS A 224 -1.07 21.64 -3.61
C HIS A 224 -0.51 20.25 -3.88
N VAL A 225 0.37 20.16 -4.88
CA VAL A 225 1.14 18.95 -5.16
C VAL A 225 2.29 18.85 -4.15
N ASN A 226 2.58 17.63 -3.72
CA ASN A 226 3.86 17.37 -3.08
C ASN A 226 4.97 17.40 -4.14
N ARG A 227 6.19 17.80 -3.73
CA ARG A 227 7.31 18.01 -4.65
C ARG A 227 8.58 17.36 -4.12
N ASN A 228 9.37 16.83 -5.04
CA ASN A 228 10.69 16.32 -4.75
C ASN A 228 11.61 17.51 -4.41
N GLY A 229 12.33 17.42 -3.29
CA GLY A 229 13.21 18.50 -2.81
C GLY A 229 14.43 18.76 -3.69
N ASN A 230 14.86 17.78 -4.49
CA ASN A 230 16.08 17.86 -5.30
C ASN A 230 15.81 18.48 -6.68
N ASP A 231 14.70 18.10 -7.34
CA ASP A 231 14.42 18.49 -8.73
C ASP A 231 13.08 19.24 -8.92
N GLY A 232 12.30 19.42 -7.85
CA GLY A 232 11.04 20.17 -7.87
C GLY A 232 9.88 19.49 -8.61
N THR A 233 10.06 18.25 -9.08
CA THR A 233 9.03 17.49 -9.79
C THR A 233 7.91 17.01 -8.86
N VAL A 234 6.75 16.71 -9.42
CA VAL A 234 5.59 16.23 -8.65
C VAL A 234 5.83 14.80 -8.17
N THR A 235 5.73 14.60 -6.86
CA THR A 235 5.79 13.28 -6.24
C THR A 235 4.41 12.64 -6.16
N ARG A 236 4.36 11.30 -6.24
CA ARG A 236 3.12 10.54 -6.43
C ARG A 236 3.08 9.14 -5.80
N PHE A 237 4.21 8.63 -5.31
CA PHE A 237 4.31 7.31 -4.70
C PHE A 237 4.70 7.36 -3.22
N GLY A 238 4.45 6.26 -2.51
CA GLY A 238 4.76 6.12 -1.09
C GLY A 238 3.78 6.88 -0.17
N TRP A 239 4.12 6.93 1.11
CA TRP A 239 3.28 7.57 2.11
C TRP A 239 3.17 9.07 1.83
N LYS A 240 1.93 9.58 1.67
CA LYS A 240 1.66 10.99 1.34
C LYS A 240 2.43 11.49 0.11
N ALA A 241 2.59 10.63 -0.90
CA ALA A 241 3.25 10.96 -2.15
C ALA A 241 4.66 11.54 -1.94
N GLN A 242 5.49 10.88 -1.14
CA GLN A 242 6.86 11.34 -0.84
C GLN A 242 7.88 11.01 -1.93
N ASN A 243 7.58 10.05 -2.82
CA ASN A 243 8.48 9.57 -3.87
C ASN A 243 7.96 9.98 -5.27
N LYS A 244 8.89 10.29 -6.18
CA LYS A 244 8.59 10.69 -7.56
C LYS A 244 8.27 9.49 -8.46
N SER A 245 9.11 8.48 -8.39
CA SER A 245 9.01 7.19 -9.08
C SER A 245 8.86 6.08 -8.05
N LEU A 246 8.59 4.87 -8.55
CA LEU A 246 8.81 3.65 -7.79
C LEU A 246 10.32 3.39 -7.61
#